data_AF-A0A2T5RLI2-F1
#
_entry.id   AF-A0A2T5RLI2-F1
#
_cell.length_a   1.000
_cell.length_b   1.000
_cell.length_c   1.000
_cell.angle_alpha   90.00
_cell.angle_beta   90.00
_cell.angle_gamma   90.00
#
_symmetry.space_group_name_H-M   'P 1'
#
loop_
_entity.id
_entity.type
_entity.pdbx_description
1 polymer ?
#
loop_
_entity_poly.entity_id
_entity_poly.type
_entity_poly.pdbx_seq_one_letter_code
_entity_poly.pdbx_strand_id
1 'polypeptide(L)'
;MGKALVIVCHGSKSKKSSQEIKSLLAKIKKINQNIAREKGEVPDDRTNKENYFEIAAAFLEFADPQLEKTVQSLYQNGIKNLDILPLFIFAGYHLCQDLPQRLEKLEVELTGLNYKILNHPAHYDDFASYIFDKALSEISKT
;
A
#
# COMPACT_ATOMS: atom_id res chain seq x y z
N MET A 1 15.85 -7.76 8.78
CA MET A 1 15.66 -7.24 7.42
C MET A 1 14.31 -6.53 7.37
N GLY A 2 14.30 -5.23 7.06
CA GLY A 2 13.08 -4.41 7.12
C GLY A 2 11.97 -4.87 6.18
N LYS A 3 10.71 -4.55 6.52
CA LYS A 3 9.50 -4.83 5.74
C LYS A 3 9.04 -3.58 5.00
N ALA A 4 8.53 -3.73 3.77
CA ALA A 4 7.91 -2.62 3.03
C ALA A 4 6.40 -2.79 2.88
N LEU A 5 5.69 -1.65 2.86
CA LEU A 5 4.29 -1.56 2.45
C LEU A 5 4.23 -1.09 1.00
N VAL A 6 3.59 -1.87 0.14
CA VAL A 6 3.33 -1.52 -1.26
C VAL A 6 1.86 -1.24 -1.43
N ILE A 7 1.51 0.03 -1.64
CA ILE A 7 0.13 0.46 -1.89
C ILE A 7 -0.15 0.30 -3.37
N VAL A 8 -1.02 -0.64 -3.72
CA VAL A 8 -1.36 -0.95 -5.10
C VAL A 8 -2.65 -0.24 -5.49
N CYS A 9 -2.57 0.58 -6.52
CA CYS A 9 -3.70 1.29 -7.11
C CYS A 9 -3.96 0.77 -8.52
N HIS A 10 -5.17 1.00 -9.06
CA HIS A 10 -5.43 0.70 -10.49
C HIS A 10 -4.49 1.51 -11.39
N GLY A 11 -4.44 2.82 -11.15
CA GLY A 11 -3.73 3.79 -11.97
C GLY A 11 -4.66 4.54 -12.90
N SER A 12 -4.23 5.72 -13.33
CA SER A 12 -5.04 6.63 -14.13
C SER A 12 -4.14 7.46 -15.03
N LYS A 13 -4.62 7.72 -16.25
CA LYS A 13 -3.99 8.69 -17.17
C LYS A 13 -4.17 10.14 -16.70
N SER A 14 -5.04 10.39 -15.71
CA SER A 14 -5.33 11.74 -15.21
C SER A 14 -4.25 12.23 -14.24
N LYS A 15 -3.65 13.39 -14.55
CA LYS A 15 -2.68 14.08 -13.67
C LYS A 15 -3.24 14.33 -12.26
N LYS A 16 -4.54 14.63 -12.15
CA LYS A 16 -5.21 14.88 -10.87
C LYS A 16 -5.17 13.64 -9.98
N SER A 17 -5.54 12.49 -10.52
CA SER A 17 -5.51 11.21 -9.79
C SER A 17 -4.10 10.86 -9.34
N SER A 18 -3.10 11.08 -10.19
CA SER A 18 -1.70 10.87 -9.81
C SER A 18 -1.25 11.77 -8.66
N GLN A 19 -1.72 13.03 -8.61
CA GLN A 19 -1.43 13.95 -7.51
C GLN A 19 -2.11 13.55 -6.20
N GLU A 20 -3.36 13.07 -6.27
CA GLU A 20 -4.11 12.57 -5.10
C GLU A 20 -3.38 11.39 -4.45
N ILE A 21 -2.91 10.43 -5.26
CA ILE A 21 -2.15 9.27 -4.76
C ILE A 21 -0.80 9.69 -4.16
N LYS A 22 -0.10 10.63 -4.78
CA LYS A 22 1.14 11.20 -4.21
C LYS A 22 0.89 11.88 -2.86
N SER A 23 -0.21 12.64 -2.74
CA SER A 23 -0.59 13.29 -1.48
C SER A 23 -0.92 12.27 -0.40
N LEU A 24 -1.66 11.21 -0.74
CA LEU A 24 -1.98 10.13 0.17
C LEU A 24 -0.71 9.41 0.66
N LEU A 25 0.20 9.04 -0.24
CA LEU A 25 1.49 8.43 0.11
C LEU A 25 2.28 9.30 1.07
N ALA A 26 2.36 10.61 0.81
CA ALA A 26 3.07 11.54 1.69
C ALA A 26 2.47 11.55 3.11
N LYS A 27 1.14 11.53 3.23
CA LYS A 27 0.45 11.45 4.52
C LYS A 27 0.75 10.13 5.25
N ILE A 28 0.69 9.00 4.55
CA ILE A 28 0.97 7.67 5.13
C ILE A 28 2.43 7.58 5.59
N LYS A 29 3.38 8.04 4.76
CA LYS A 29 4.80 8.12 5.14
C LYS A 29 5.03 8.96 6.39
N LYS A 30 4.33 10.09 6.51
CA LYS A 30 4.40 10.95 7.71
C LYS A 30 3.87 10.23 8.96
N ILE A 31 2.75 9.52 8.85
CA ILE A 31 2.18 8.73 9.96
C ILE A 31 3.18 7.65 10.39
N ASN A 32 3.73 6.89 9.43
CA ASN A 32 4.74 5.85 9.68
C ASN A 32 5.98 6.40 10.39
N GLN A 33 6.47 7.58 9.98
CA GLN A 33 7.59 8.26 10.65
C GLN A 33 7.26 8.73 12.07
N ASN A 34 6.03 9.19 12.32
CA ASN A 34 5.62 9.64 13.66
C ASN A 34 5.55 8.47 14.64
N ILE A 35 5.01 7.33 14.22
CA ILE A 35 4.97 6.10 15.03
C ILE A 35 6.40 5.69 15.45
N ALA A 36 7.38 5.84 14.56
CA ALA A 36 8.78 5.55 14.87
C ALA A 36 9.38 6.53 15.91
N ARG A 37 9.03 7.82 15.83
CA ARG A 37 9.58 8.86 16.71
C ARG A 37 9.05 8.79 18.14
N GLU A 38 7.78 8.47 18.31
CA GLU A 38 7.13 8.38 19.63
C GLU A 38 7.70 7.24 20.50
N LYS A 39 8.38 6.26 19.90
CA LYS A 39 8.85 5.05 20.59
C LYS A 39 10.35 4.99 20.88
N GLY A 40 11.16 5.92 20.41
CA GLY A 40 12.58 6.05 20.81
C GLY A 40 13.50 4.84 20.51
N GLU A 41 13.10 3.91 19.63
CA GLU A 41 13.84 2.66 19.37
C GLU A 41 14.39 2.51 17.94
N VAL A 42 15.55 1.87 17.88
CA VAL A 42 16.20 1.35 16.66
C VAL A 42 15.39 0.15 16.16
N PRO A 43 15.20 -0.05 14.84
CA PRO A 43 14.40 -1.16 14.33
C PRO A 43 15.02 -2.53 14.66
N ASP A 44 14.55 -3.21 15.71
CA ASP A 44 14.86 -4.62 15.97
C ASP A 44 13.94 -5.55 15.16
N ASP A 45 14.52 -6.64 14.66
CA ASP A 45 14.05 -7.45 13.53
C ASP A 45 12.97 -8.50 13.89
N ARG A 46 12.61 -8.62 15.17
CA ARG A 46 11.85 -9.80 15.64
C ARG A 46 10.49 -9.53 16.27
N THR A 47 10.11 -8.27 16.50
CA THR A 47 8.82 -7.92 17.15
C THR A 47 8.16 -6.63 16.65
N ASN A 48 8.75 -5.92 15.69
CA ASN A 48 8.33 -4.57 15.29
C ASN A 48 7.08 -4.58 14.37
N LYS A 49 5.91 -4.86 14.94
CA LYS A 49 4.63 -5.03 14.22
C LYS A 49 4.02 -3.75 13.62
N GLU A 50 4.58 -2.56 13.87
CA GLU A 50 3.83 -1.31 13.68
C GLU A 50 4.50 -0.25 12.79
N ASN A 51 5.65 -0.54 12.17
CA ASN A 51 6.33 0.42 11.30
C ASN A 51 6.91 -0.26 10.05
N TYR A 52 6.80 0.39 8.89
CA TYR A 52 7.42 -0.06 7.66
C TYR A 52 8.74 0.65 7.41
N PHE A 53 9.76 -0.11 6.98
CA PHE A 53 11.05 0.43 6.58
C PHE A 53 10.94 1.29 5.31
N GLU A 54 10.09 0.86 4.36
CA GLU A 54 9.78 1.62 3.15
C GLU A 54 8.28 1.55 2.85
N ILE A 55 7.75 2.62 2.24
CA ILE A 55 6.37 2.66 1.76
C ILE A 55 6.40 3.11 0.30
N ALA A 56 5.94 2.26 -0.61
CA ALA A 56 5.91 2.53 -2.04
C ALA A 56 4.46 2.53 -2.55
N ALA A 57 4.22 3.23 -3.66
CA ALA A 57 3.04 2.98 -4.48
C ALA A 57 3.41 2.19 -5.71
N ALA A 58 2.47 1.38 -6.17
CA ALA A 58 2.54 0.69 -7.44
C ALA A 58 1.18 0.75 -8.15
N PHE A 59 1.23 0.65 -9.47
CA PHE A 59 0.03 0.71 -10.32
C PHE A 59 -0.11 -0.57 -11.13
N LEU A 60 -1.34 -1.04 -11.29
CA LEU A 60 -1.62 -2.19 -12.16
C LEU A 60 -1.63 -1.82 -13.64
N GLU A 61 -2.09 -0.60 -13.96
CA GLU A 61 -2.27 -0.08 -15.31
C GLU A 61 -2.08 1.44 -15.35
N PHE A 62 -1.93 1.99 -16.56
CA PHE A 62 -2.05 3.43 -16.89
C PHE A 62 -1.12 4.45 -16.22
N ALA A 63 -0.36 4.09 -15.20
CA ALA A 63 0.52 4.99 -14.45
C ALA A 63 1.81 4.27 -14.01
N ASP A 64 2.90 5.02 -13.84
CA ASP A 64 4.15 4.49 -13.29
C ASP A 64 4.35 4.92 -11.82
N PRO A 65 5.06 4.12 -11.01
CA PRO A 65 5.68 2.85 -11.37
C PRO A 65 4.69 1.67 -11.39
N GLN A 66 4.84 0.78 -12.36
CA GLN A 66 4.08 -0.48 -12.41
C GLN A 66 4.43 -1.39 -11.22
N LEU A 67 3.52 -2.31 -10.87
CA LEU A 67 3.68 -3.28 -9.77
C LEU A 67 5.04 -3.98 -9.81
N GLU A 68 5.36 -4.55 -10.96
CA GLU A 68 6.56 -5.36 -11.18
C GLU A 68 7.83 -4.52 -10.98
N LYS A 69 7.87 -3.31 -11.53
CA LYS A 69 9.00 -2.38 -11.35
C LYS A 69 9.21 -2.01 -9.88
N THR A 70 8.11 -1.80 -9.16
CA THR A 70 8.16 -1.42 -7.74
C THR A 70 8.69 -2.58 -6.89
N VAL A 71 8.17 -3.78 -7.09
CA VAL A 71 8.62 -5.00 -6.38
C VAL A 71 10.08 -5.30 -6.69
N GLN A 72 10.48 -5.25 -7.97
CA GLN A 72 11.88 -5.46 -8.38
C GLN A 72 12.82 -4.45 -7.76
N SER A 73 12.44 -3.16 -7.72
CA SER A 73 13.25 -2.12 -7.10
C SER A 73 13.43 -2.34 -5.60
N LEU A 74 12.37 -2.69 -4.87
CA LEU A 74 12.44 -3.02 -3.45
C LEU A 74 13.33 -4.25 -3.20
N TYR A 75 13.18 -5.29 -4.03
CA TYR A 75 13.98 -6.50 -3.95
C TYR A 75 15.47 -6.23 -4.18
N GLN A 76 15.81 -5.42 -5.19
CA GLN A 76 17.20 -4.99 -5.48
C GLN A 76 17.81 -4.19 -4.34
N ASN A 77 16.98 -3.44 -3.59
CA ASN A 77 17.40 -2.73 -2.38
C ASN A 77 17.47 -3.62 -1.13
N GLY A 78 17.35 -4.95 -1.29
CA GLY A 78 17.41 -5.91 -0.19
C GLY A 78 16.13 -5.99 0.65
N ILE A 79 15.01 -5.43 0.20
CA ILE A 79 13.73 -5.55 0.91
C ILE A 79 12.94 -6.69 0.27
N LYS A 80 12.92 -7.84 0.96
CA LYS A 80 12.27 -9.07 0.48
C LYS A 80 10.92 -9.37 1.11
N ASN A 81 10.55 -8.66 2.17
CA ASN A 81 9.29 -8.87 2.89
C ASN A 81 8.32 -7.73 2.57
N LEU A 82 7.22 -8.02 1.89
CA LEU A 82 6.27 -7.03 1.40
C LEU A 82 4.87 -7.26 1.98
N ASP A 83 4.25 -6.21 2.50
CA ASP A 83 2.78 -6.17 2.63
C ASP A 83 2.21 -5.41 1.44
N ILE A 84 1.30 -6.03 0.71
CA ILE A 84 0.65 -5.48 -0.46
C ILE A 84 -0.73 -4.97 -0.04
N LEU A 85 -0.91 -3.66 -0.01
CA LEU A 85 -2.20 -3.03 0.29
C LEU A 85 -2.93 -2.66 -1.00
N PRO A 86 -3.97 -3.43 -1.38
CA PRO A 86 -4.83 -3.08 -2.50
C PRO A 86 -5.73 -1.88 -2.14
N LEU A 87 -5.44 -0.71 -2.69
CA LEU A 87 -6.25 0.50 -2.51
C LEU A 87 -7.41 0.55 -3.52
N PHE A 88 -8.23 -0.49 -3.51
CA PHE A 88 -9.51 -0.56 -4.23
C PHE A 88 -10.63 -0.52 -3.20
N ILE A 89 -11.76 0.13 -3.51
CA ILE A 89 -12.87 0.14 -2.54
C ILE A 89 -13.43 -1.27 -2.41
N PHE A 90 -13.74 -1.93 -3.53
CA PHE A 90 -14.34 -3.27 -3.54
C PHE A 90 -13.47 -4.30 -4.26
N ALA A 91 -13.65 -5.56 -3.87
CA ALA A 91 -13.01 -6.69 -4.52
C ALA A 91 -13.61 -6.95 -5.91
N GLY A 92 -12.96 -6.41 -6.94
CA GLY A 92 -13.22 -6.72 -8.33
C GLY A 92 -12.21 -7.73 -8.90
N TYR A 93 -12.34 -8.04 -10.20
CA TYR A 93 -11.43 -8.95 -10.92
C TYR A 93 -9.95 -8.67 -10.65
N HIS A 94 -9.54 -7.39 -10.69
CA HIS A 94 -8.14 -7.01 -10.47
C HIS A 94 -7.60 -7.40 -9.09
N LEU A 95 -8.45 -7.35 -8.06
CA LEU A 95 -8.04 -7.73 -6.71
C LEU A 95 -8.02 -9.25 -6.53
N CYS A 96 -9.04 -9.94 -7.04
CA CYS A 96 -9.21 -11.36 -6.77
C CYS A 96 -8.38 -12.28 -7.68
N GLN A 97 -7.93 -11.79 -8.84
CA GLN A 97 -7.27 -12.62 -9.86
C GLN A 97 -5.96 -11.98 -10.36
N ASP A 98 -6.03 -10.76 -10.90
CA ASP A 98 -4.89 -10.11 -11.57
C ASP A 98 -3.71 -9.84 -10.63
N LEU A 99 -3.96 -9.19 -9.49
CA LEU A 99 -2.93 -8.87 -8.50
C LEU A 99 -2.25 -10.14 -7.92
N PRO A 100 -2.98 -11.17 -7.44
CA PRO A 100 -2.38 -12.42 -7.01
C PRO A 100 -1.50 -13.06 -8.09
N GLN A 101 -2.00 -13.22 -9.32
CA GLN A 101 -1.25 -13.86 -10.40
C GLN A 101 0.05 -13.13 -10.76
N ARG A 102 0.05 -11.79 -10.72
CA ARG A 102 1.27 -11.00 -10.95
C ARG A 102 2.30 -11.19 -9.83
N LEU A 103 1.85 -11.25 -8.58
CA LEU A 103 2.72 -11.46 -7.43
C LEU A 103 3.29 -12.89 -7.39
N GLU A 104 2.50 -13.90 -7.73
CA GLU A 104 2.95 -15.29 -7.85
C GLU A 104 4.09 -15.42 -8.89
N LYS A 105 3.96 -14.76 -10.04
CA LYS A 105 5.05 -14.72 -11.04
C LYS A 105 6.32 -14.08 -10.49
N LEU A 106 6.19 -12.95 -9.78
CA LEU A 106 7.32 -12.26 -9.18
C LEU A 106 8.00 -13.11 -8.09
N GLU A 107 7.24 -13.87 -7.30
CA GLU A 107 7.79 -14.78 -6.29
C GLU A 107 8.60 -15.91 -6.91
N VAL A 108 8.16 -16.45 -8.05
CA VAL A 108 8.92 -17.46 -8.82
C VAL A 108 10.21 -16.86 -9.39
N GLU A 109 10.18 -15.62 -9.87
CA GLU A 109 11.33 -14.94 -10.48
C GLU A 109 12.36 -14.42 -9.44
N LEU A 110 11.91 -14.09 -8.22
CA LEU A 110 12.70 -13.39 -7.21
C LEU A 110 12.91 -14.26 -5.95
N THR A 111 13.98 -15.07 -5.95
CA THR A 111 14.27 -16.02 -4.88
C THR A 111 14.25 -15.42 -3.46
N GLY A 112 13.33 -15.91 -2.64
CA GLY A 112 13.17 -15.50 -1.24
C GLY A 112 12.39 -14.20 -1.07
N LEU A 113 11.68 -13.73 -2.10
CA LEU A 113 10.61 -12.75 -1.96
C LEU A 113 9.48 -13.37 -1.13
N ASN A 114 9.04 -12.67 -0.10
CA ASN A 114 7.86 -13.02 0.69
C ASN A 114 6.88 -11.85 0.59
N TYR A 115 5.62 -12.15 0.29
CA TYR A 115 4.57 -11.12 0.27
C TYR A 115 3.31 -11.58 0.99
N LYS A 116 2.53 -10.62 1.45
CA LYS A 116 1.17 -10.82 1.96
C LYS A 116 0.24 -9.78 1.35
N ILE A 117 -0.85 -10.24 0.74
CA ILE A 117 -1.92 -9.34 0.30
C ILE A 117 -2.79 -9.00 1.53
N LEU A 118 -2.92 -7.71 1.82
CA LEU A 118 -3.78 -7.20 2.89
C LEU A 118 -5.21 -7.02 2.38
N ASN A 119 -6.16 -6.88 3.31
CA ASN A 119 -7.55 -6.61 2.93
C ASN A 119 -7.69 -5.19 2.37
N HIS A 120 -8.57 -5.05 1.38
CA HIS A 120 -8.93 -3.76 0.80
C HIS A 120 -9.73 -2.90 1.80
N PRO A 121 -9.73 -1.56 1.68
CA PRO A 121 -10.40 -0.66 2.62
C PRO A 121 -11.83 -1.03 3.02
N ALA A 122 -12.72 -1.40 2.07
CA ALA A 122 -14.11 -1.72 2.42
C ALA A 122 -14.32 -3.07 3.11
N HIS A 123 -13.26 -3.84 3.37
CA HIS A 123 -13.34 -5.04 4.19
C HIS A 123 -13.45 -4.73 5.69
N TYR A 124 -12.94 -3.57 6.13
CA TYR A 124 -12.88 -3.23 7.55
C TYR A 124 -14.17 -2.55 8.02
N ASP A 125 -14.60 -2.88 9.25
CA ASP A 125 -15.87 -2.41 9.84
C ASP A 125 -15.94 -0.88 9.96
N ASP A 126 -14.79 -0.23 10.15
CA ASP A 126 -14.67 1.22 10.32
C ASP A 126 -14.86 2.01 9.00
N PHE A 127 -14.77 1.34 7.85
CA PHE A 127 -14.91 2.01 6.56
C PHE A 127 -16.33 2.54 6.33
N ALA A 128 -17.35 1.81 6.79
CA ALA A 128 -18.74 2.24 6.71
C ALA A 128 -18.97 3.51 7.54
N SER A 129 -18.50 3.50 8.79
CA SER A 129 -18.55 4.67 9.69
C SER A 129 -17.79 5.86 9.10
N TYR A 130 -16.58 5.62 8.58
CA TYR A 130 -15.79 6.67 7.92
C TYR A 130 -16.56 7.35 6.78
N ILE A 131 -17.19 6.58 5.88
CA ILE A 131 -17.97 7.15 4.77
C ILE A 131 -19.14 7.98 5.32
N PHE A 132 -19.88 7.43 6.28
CA PHE A 132 -21.07 8.07 6.83
C PHE A 132 -20.73 9.38 7.55
N ASP A 133 -19.67 9.38 8.37
CA ASP A 133 -19.19 10.56 9.08
C ASP A 133 -18.77 11.68 8.11
N LYS A 134 -18.10 11.31 7.00
CA LYS A 134 -17.73 12.28 5.97
C LYS A 134 -18.97 12.87 5.29
N ALA A 135 -19.95 12.05 4.95
CA ALA A 135 -21.19 12.52 4.35
C ALA A 135 -21.93 13.52 5.25
N LEU A 136 -22.10 13.20 6.54
CA LEU A 136 -22.73 14.11 7.51
C LEU A 136 -21.96 15.42 7.67
N SER A 137 -20.62 15.36 7.67
CA SER A 137 -19.78 16.55 7.82
C SER A 137 -19.86 17.50 6.62
N GLU A 138 -20.11 17.01 5.42
CA GLU A 138 -20.29 17.85 4.22
C GLU A 138 -21.69 18.48 4.19
N ILE A 139 -22.72 17.74 4.59
CA ILE A 139 -24.09 18.27 4.69
C ILE A 139 -24.15 19.41 5.71
N SER A 140 -23.46 19.26 6.84
CA SER A 140 -23.47 20.26 7.92
C SER A 140 -22.70 21.56 7.59
N LYS A 141 -21.99 21.62 6.45
CA LYS A 141 -21.30 22.83 5.96
C LYS A 141 -22.16 23.65 5.00
N THR A 142 -23.34 23.15 4.62
CA THR A 142 -24.30 23.82 3.74
C THR A 142 -25.41 24.45 4.58
#